data_AF-A0AAD5SER0-F1
#
_entry.id   AF-A0AAD5SER0-F1
#
_cell.length_a   1.000
_cell.length_b   1.000
_cell.length_c   1.000
_cell.angle_alpha   90.00
_cell.angle_beta   90.00
_cell.angle_gamma   90.00
#
_symmetry.space_group_name_H-M   'P 1'
#
loop_
_entity.id
_entity.type
_entity.pdbx_description
1 polymer ?
#
loop_
_entity_poly.entity_id
_entity_poly.type
_entity_poly.pdbx_seq_one_letter_code
_entity_poly.pdbx_strand_id
1 'polypeptide(L)'
;MDLIVLLSPTLHLDPKWKSVSGYDNVVGSDEVNNEVLAGIVQAQKERYDPDHPEDYQCLLVIDDSGNDFRRAKLRQMVNVLYTTFRHYGGNLICGVQSLQHMESTQISNSSQWCLWDTNQRSLKKIATDLATSRMPEKELEEFIKTNTRQLYSFVFIDYTASLDECFRVGFNDAYVPKNANVT
;
A
#
# COMPACT_ATOMS: atom_id res chain seq x y z
N MET A 1 -8.92 17.54 -10.99
CA MET A 1 -8.45 17.86 -9.62
C MET A 1 -8.51 16.58 -8.84
N ASP A 2 -7.34 16.13 -8.39
CA ASP A 2 -7.16 14.80 -7.82
C ASP A 2 -7.71 14.77 -6.40
N LEU A 3 -8.62 13.84 -6.13
CA LEU A 3 -9.25 13.69 -4.83
C LEU A 3 -8.39 12.78 -3.93
N ILE A 4 -8.16 13.19 -2.69
CA ILE A 4 -7.49 12.37 -1.67
C ILE A 4 -8.51 12.04 -0.59
N VAL A 5 -8.77 10.75 -0.37
CA VAL A 5 -9.67 10.25 0.66
C VAL A 5 -8.86 9.49 1.70
N LEU A 6 -8.88 9.94 2.95
CA LEU A 6 -8.22 9.30 4.08
C LEU A 6 -9.24 8.65 5.01
N LEU A 7 -9.13 7.34 5.18
CA LEU A 7 -9.98 6.55 6.06
C LEU A 7 -9.13 5.96 7.18
N SER A 8 -9.40 6.34 8.42
CA SER A 8 -8.70 5.80 9.60
C SER A 8 -9.59 5.84 10.83
N PRO A 9 -9.82 4.72 11.56
CA PRO A 9 -10.66 4.70 12.76
C PRO A 9 -10.18 5.64 13.88
N THR A 10 -8.93 6.10 13.80
CA THR A 10 -8.28 6.95 14.79
C THR A 10 -7.96 8.35 14.25
N LEU A 11 -8.53 8.73 13.10
CA LEU A 11 -8.24 10.00 12.43
C LEU A 11 -8.47 11.21 13.35
N HIS A 12 -9.59 11.23 14.08
CA HIS A 12 -9.93 12.27 15.04
C HIS A 12 -8.91 12.43 16.19
N LEU A 13 -8.09 11.41 16.46
CA LEU A 13 -7.04 11.44 17.49
C LEU A 13 -5.71 11.96 16.95
N ASP A 14 -5.50 11.99 15.63
CA ASP A 14 -4.24 12.43 15.04
C ASP A 14 -4.18 13.96 14.93
N PRO A 15 -3.35 14.66 15.72
CA PRO A 15 -3.20 16.11 15.60
C PRO A 15 -2.65 16.54 14.23
N LYS A 16 -1.98 15.65 13.48
CA LYS A 16 -1.45 15.93 12.15
C LYS A 16 -2.54 16.02 11.09
N TRP A 17 -3.69 15.36 11.28
CA TRP A 17 -4.84 15.45 10.37
C TRP A 17 -5.25 16.90 10.12
N LYS A 18 -5.23 17.74 11.17
CA LYS A 18 -5.56 19.18 11.06
C LYS A 18 -4.71 19.92 10.03
N SER A 19 -3.47 19.48 9.82
CA SER A 19 -2.53 20.11 8.89
C SER A 19 -2.86 19.83 7.42
N VAL A 20 -3.65 18.80 7.14
CA VAL A 20 -4.03 18.39 5.78
C VAL A 20 -5.54 18.51 5.52
N SER A 21 -6.37 18.58 6.56
CA SER A 21 -7.83 18.70 6.44
C SER A 21 -8.33 20.01 5.81
N GLY A 22 -7.45 21.02 5.66
CA GLY A 22 -7.79 22.33 5.10
C GLY A 22 -7.66 22.42 3.57
N TYR A 23 -7.19 21.37 2.90
CA TYR A 23 -7.11 21.35 1.44
C TYR A 23 -8.44 20.91 0.83
N ASP A 24 -8.93 21.63 -0.18
CA ASP A 24 -10.26 21.42 -0.78
C ASP A 24 -10.45 20.03 -1.42
N ASN A 25 -9.34 19.37 -1.79
CA ASN A 25 -9.34 18.02 -2.37
C ASN A 25 -9.01 16.91 -1.38
N VAL A 26 -8.93 17.19 -0.08
CA VAL A 26 -8.63 16.20 0.95
C VAL A 26 -9.87 15.96 1.82
N VAL A 27 -10.35 14.73 1.83
CA VAL A 27 -11.50 14.28 2.63
C VAL A 27 -11.04 13.23 3.62
N GLY A 28 -11.41 13.38 4.89
CA GLY A 28 -11.08 12.43 5.94
C GLY A 28 -12.31 11.87 6.63
N SER A 29 -12.26 10.59 7.01
CA SER A 29 -13.33 9.95 7.77
C SER A 29 -12.77 8.94 8.78
N ASP A 30 -13.42 8.88 9.96
CA ASP A 30 -13.19 7.83 10.95
C ASP A 30 -13.88 6.50 10.57
N GLU A 31 -14.76 6.52 9.57
CA GLU A 31 -15.54 5.35 9.18
C GLU A 31 -14.84 4.50 8.12
N VAL A 32 -14.45 3.29 8.50
CA VAL A 32 -13.91 2.27 7.57
C VAL A 32 -14.86 1.08 7.50
N ASN A 33 -15.83 1.15 6.60
CA ASN A 33 -16.83 0.10 6.40
C ASN A 33 -17.14 -0.12 4.91
N ASN A 34 -17.87 -1.18 4.59
CA ASN A 34 -18.20 -1.54 3.21
C ASN A 34 -19.06 -0.50 2.49
N GLU A 35 -19.98 0.15 3.19
CA GLU A 35 -20.86 1.14 2.57
C GLU A 35 -20.05 2.35 2.09
N VAL A 36 -19.15 2.84 2.94
CA VAL A 36 -18.22 3.94 2.61
C VAL A 36 -17.33 3.54 1.43
N LEU A 37 -16.66 2.38 1.50
CA LEU A 37 -15.77 1.93 0.43
C LEU A 37 -16.50 1.71 -0.90
N ALA A 38 -17.70 1.12 -0.87
CA ALA A 38 -18.51 0.93 -2.07
C ALA A 38 -18.97 2.27 -2.66
N GLY A 39 -19.36 3.22 -1.80
CA GLY A 39 -19.72 4.57 -2.21
C GLY A 39 -18.57 5.29 -2.92
N ILE A 40 -17.35 5.19 -2.39
CA ILE A 40 -16.14 5.76 -3.00
C ILE A 40 -15.89 5.15 -4.38
N VAL A 41 -15.92 3.81 -4.49
CA VAL A 41 -15.70 3.12 -5.77
C VAL A 41 -16.76 3.50 -6.79
N GLN A 42 -18.03 3.56 -6.38
CA GLN A 42 -19.13 3.92 -7.27
C GLN A 42 -19.03 5.38 -7.74
N ALA A 43 -18.78 6.32 -6.84
CA ALA A 43 -18.60 7.73 -7.18
C ALA A 43 -17.41 7.93 -8.13
N GLN A 44 -16.30 7.22 -7.90
CA GLN A 44 -15.15 7.28 -8.78
C GLN A 44 -15.47 6.71 -10.17
N LYS A 45 -16.19 5.58 -10.23
CA LYS A 45 -16.61 4.97 -11.49
C LYS A 45 -17.55 5.88 -12.31
N GLU A 46 -18.45 6.60 -11.66
CA GLU A 46 -19.37 7.54 -12.31
C GLU A 46 -18.66 8.78 -12.86
N ARG A 47 -17.57 9.19 -12.20
CA ARG A 47 -16.79 10.36 -12.57
C ARG A 47 -15.71 10.06 -13.62
N TYR A 48 -15.22 8.82 -13.67
CA TYR A 48 -14.11 8.42 -14.53
C TYR A 48 -14.47 8.53 -16.01
N ASP A 49 -13.66 9.28 -16.75
CA ASP A 49 -13.72 9.38 -18.21
C ASP A 49 -12.55 8.58 -18.83
N PRO A 50 -12.82 7.48 -19.55
CA PRO A 50 -11.77 6.71 -20.22
C PRO A 50 -11.01 7.48 -21.31
N ASP A 51 -11.62 8.53 -21.88
CA ASP A 51 -10.99 9.35 -22.93
C ASP A 51 -10.04 10.41 -22.33
N HIS A 52 -10.21 10.71 -21.03
CA HIS A 52 -9.42 11.70 -20.27
C HIS A 52 -9.03 11.17 -18.87
N PRO A 53 -8.36 10.01 -18.76
CA PRO A 53 -8.16 9.32 -17.49
C PRO A 53 -7.37 10.12 -16.46
N GLU A 54 -6.44 10.97 -16.91
CA GLU A 54 -5.60 11.84 -16.07
C GLU A 54 -6.39 12.92 -15.30
N ASP A 55 -7.56 13.31 -15.79
CA ASP A 55 -8.37 14.37 -15.17
C ASP A 55 -9.16 13.88 -13.95
N TYR A 56 -9.22 12.55 -13.77
CA TYR A 56 -10.11 11.86 -12.84
C TYR A 56 -9.34 10.87 -11.96
N GLN A 57 -8.34 11.35 -11.23
CA GLN A 57 -7.60 10.55 -10.27
C GLN A 57 -8.17 10.67 -8.86
N CYS A 58 -8.19 9.54 -8.15
CA CYS A 58 -8.53 9.47 -6.73
C CYS A 58 -7.46 8.65 -6.00
N LEU A 59 -6.91 9.19 -4.92
CA LEU A 59 -6.06 8.48 -3.99
C LEU A 59 -6.87 8.13 -2.73
N LEU A 60 -7.10 6.84 -2.52
CA LEU A 60 -7.66 6.32 -1.29
C LEU A 60 -6.51 5.89 -0.37
N VAL A 61 -6.47 6.45 0.83
CA VAL A 61 -5.55 6.08 1.90
C VAL A 61 -6.35 5.41 3.00
N ILE A 62 -6.03 4.15 3.32
CA ILE A 62 -6.65 3.42 4.42
C ILE A 62 -5.57 3.13 5.46
N ASP A 63 -5.72 3.71 6.65
CA ASP A 63 -4.78 3.56 7.75
C ASP A 63 -5.44 2.84 8.95
N ASP A 64 -4.60 2.15 9.73
CA ASP A 64 -4.93 1.41 10.96
C ASP A 64 -6.12 0.42 10.89
N SER A 65 -6.58 0.07 9.68
CA SER A 65 -7.73 -0.83 9.49
C SER A 65 -7.34 -2.30 9.31
N GLY A 66 -6.04 -2.63 9.44
CA GLY A 66 -5.52 -3.99 9.20
C GLY A 66 -6.19 -5.06 10.06
N ASN A 67 -6.56 -4.74 11.30
CA ASN A 67 -7.30 -5.69 12.16
C ASN A 67 -8.74 -5.93 11.68
N ASP A 68 -9.36 -4.96 11.02
CA ASP A 68 -10.72 -5.06 10.49
C ASP A 68 -10.81 -5.75 9.13
N PHE A 69 -9.70 -5.83 8.37
CA PHE A 69 -9.63 -6.63 7.14
C PHE A 69 -9.87 -8.12 7.37
N ARG A 70 -9.66 -8.61 8.61
CA ARG A 70 -9.99 -9.98 8.98
C ARG A 70 -11.50 -10.24 9.04
N ARG A 71 -12.33 -9.21 9.24
CA ARG A 71 -13.79 -9.37 9.26
C ARG A 71 -14.27 -9.66 7.84
N ALA A 72 -14.96 -10.79 7.68
CA ALA A 72 -15.38 -11.30 6.36
C ALA A 72 -16.11 -10.27 5.49
N LYS A 73 -16.85 -9.33 6.11
CA LYS A 73 -17.55 -8.26 5.41
C LYS A 73 -16.58 -7.26 4.76
N LEU A 74 -15.65 -6.66 5.51
CA LEU A 74 -14.74 -5.62 4.98
C LEU A 74 -13.81 -6.16 3.88
N ARG A 75 -13.40 -7.41 4.05
CA ARG A 75 -12.49 -8.15 3.16
C ARG A 75 -12.90 -8.14 1.69
N GLN A 76 -14.17 -8.38 1.38
CA GLN A 76 -14.63 -8.44 -0.02
C GLN A 76 -14.43 -7.11 -0.72
N MET A 77 -14.78 -6.01 -0.05
CA MET A 77 -14.68 -4.68 -0.64
C MET A 77 -13.23 -4.24 -0.78
N VAL A 78 -12.38 -4.56 0.19
CA VAL A 78 -10.93 -4.32 0.09
C VAL A 78 -10.35 -5.05 -1.11
N ASN A 79 -10.72 -6.30 -1.38
CA ASN A 79 -10.26 -7.01 -2.58
C ASN A 79 -10.68 -6.31 -3.87
N VAL A 80 -11.91 -5.80 -3.93
CA VAL A 80 -12.37 -5.01 -5.09
C VAL A 80 -11.53 -3.75 -5.28
N LEU A 81 -11.05 -3.12 -4.20
CA LEU A 81 -10.12 -2.00 -4.29
C LEU A 81 -8.80 -2.43 -4.97
N TYR A 82 -8.21 -3.52 -4.52
CA TYR A 82 -6.94 -4.02 -5.08
C TYR A 82 -7.06 -4.51 -6.53
N THR A 83 -8.22 -5.03 -6.95
CA THR A 83 -8.36 -5.60 -8.30
C THR A 83 -8.93 -4.63 -9.34
N THR A 84 -9.86 -3.76 -8.94
CA THR A 84 -10.75 -3.06 -9.88
C THR A 84 -10.67 -1.54 -9.77
N PHE A 85 -10.33 -0.98 -8.61
CA PHE A 85 -10.34 0.48 -8.40
C PHE A 85 -9.41 1.23 -9.36
N ARG A 86 -8.26 0.63 -9.67
CA ARG A 86 -7.29 1.14 -10.66
C ARG A 86 -7.86 1.29 -12.07
N HIS A 87 -8.90 0.53 -12.44
CA HIS A 87 -9.52 0.63 -13.76
C HIS A 87 -10.37 1.90 -13.92
N TYR A 88 -10.60 2.63 -12.83
CA TYR A 88 -11.37 3.87 -12.80
C TYR A 88 -10.52 5.03 -12.27
N GLY A 89 -9.19 5.02 -12.44
CA GLY A 89 -8.30 6.09 -11.95
C GLY A 89 -8.13 6.11 -10.42
N GLY A 90 -8.46 5.01 -9.75
CA GLY A 90 -8.30 4.86 -8.31
C GLY A 90 -6.92 4.33 -7.92
N ASN A 91 -6.27 4.99 -6.96
CA ASN A 91 -4.99 4.64 -6.38
C ASN A 91 -5.19 4.30 -4.91
N LEU A 92 -4.44 3.33 -4.38
CA LEU A 92 -4.61 2.85 -3.00
C LEU A 92 -3.28 2.88 -2.25
N ILE A 93 -3.27 3.55 -1.10
CA ILE A 93 -2.26 3.38 -0.06
C ILE A 93 -2.94 2.70 1.12
N CYS A 94 -2.34 1.63 1.62
CA CYS A 94 -2.90 0.88 2.74
C CYS A 94 -1.84 0.62 3.81
N GLY A 95 -2.07 1.15 5.01
CA GLY A 95 -1.24 0.90 6.18
C GLY A 95 -1.69 -0.35 6.92
N VAL A 96 -0.79 -1.33 7.07
CA VAL A 96 -1.05 -2.54 7.85
C VAL A 96 0.07 -2.82 8.85
N GLN A 97 -0.29 -3.23 10.06
CA GLN A 97 0.68 -3.61 11.10
C GLN A 97 1.31 -5.00 10.83
N SER A 98 0.66 -5.83 10.01
CA SER A 98 1.12 -7.18 9.70
C SER A 98 0.55 -7.66 8.36
N LEU A 99 1.42 -8.18 7.50
CA LEU A 99 1.07 -8.85 6.25
C LEU A 99 0.16 -10.08 6.45
N GLN A 100 0.12 -10.65 7.67
CA GLN A 100 -0.83 -11.73 8.01
C GLN A 100 -2.31 -11.29 8.01
N HIS A 101 -2.56 -9.99 7.87
CA HIS A 101 -3.91 -9.43 7.78
C HIS A 101 -4.35 -9.22 6.34
N MET A 102 -3.45 -9.40 5.38
CA MET A 102 -3.71 -9.26 3.95
C MET A 102 -3.98 -10.61 3.30
N GLU A 103 -4.82 -10.61 2.26
CA GLU A 103 -5.05 -11.79 1.43
C GLU A 103 -4.05 -11.86 0.28
N SER A 104 -3.80 -13.07 -0.23
CA SER A 104 -2.89 -13.28 -1.36
C SER A 104 -3.22 -12.41 -2.57
N THR A 105 -4.52 -12.15 -2.83
CA THR A 105 -4.97 -11.25 -3.90
C THR A 105 -4.52 -9.81 -3.68
N GLN A 106 -4.54 -9.33 -2.43
CA GLN A 106 -4.12 -7.97 -2.11
C GLN A 106 -2.61 -7.85 -2.28
N ILE A 107 -1.87 -8.85 -1.79
CA ILE A 107 -0.41 -8.92 -1.91
C ILE A 107 -0.01 -8.96 -3.40
N SER A 108 -0.62 -9.82 -4.21
CA SER A 108 -0.25 -9.99 -5.62
C SER A 108 -0.64 -8.83 -6.53
N ASN A 109 -1.63 -8.03 -6.14
CA ASN A 109 -2.03 -6.83 -6.88
C ASN A 109 -1.36 -5.55 -6.35
N SER A 110 -0.55 -5.64 -5.29
CA SER A 110 0.23 -4.52 -4.78
C SER A 110 1.50 -4.33 -5.62
N SER A 111 1.65 -3.17 -6.21
CA SER A 111 2.82 -2.81 -7.03
C SER A 111 4.03 -2.38 -6.19
N GLN A 112 3.78 -1.74 -5.05
CA GLN A 112 4.79 -1.07 -4.26
C GLN A 112 4.62 -1.37 -2.77
N TRP A 113 5.74 -1.48 -2.05
CA TRP A 113 5.78 -1.79 -0.62
C TRP A 113 6.75 -0.87 0.11
N CYS A 114 6.30 -0.27 1.21
CA CYS A 114 7.17 0.38 2.19
C CYS A 114 7.21 -0.49 3.45
N LEU A 115 8.40 -0.95 3.83
CA LEU A 115 8.58 -1.91 4.92
C LEU A 115 9.52 -1.34 5.99
N TRP A 116 9.02 -1.25 7.21
CA TRP A 116 9.80 -0.88 8.40
C TRP A 116 10.27 -2.11 9.17
N ASP A 117 11.04 -1.87 10.23
CA ASP A 117 11.48 -2.92 11.16
C ASP A 117 10.28 -3.68 11.74
N THR A 118 10.44 -4.98 11.89
CA THR A 118 9.40 -5.86 12.41
C THR A 118 10.02 -7.09 13.06
N ASN A 119 9.21 -7.83 13.80
CA ASN A 119 9.67 -9.05 14.47
C ASN A 119 10.00 -10.15 13.44
N GLN A 120 10.87 -11.08 13.83
CA GLN A 120 11.39 -12.16 12.98
C GLN A 120 10.28 -13.05 12.36
N ARG A 121 9.16 -13.26 13.06
CA ARG A 121 8.03 -14.05 12.54
C ARG A 121 7.33 -13.33 11.39
N SER A 122 7.04 -12.04 11.58
CA SER A 122 6.45 -11.21 10.53
C SER A 122 7.41 -11.13 9.36
N LEU A 123 8.66 -10.76 9.60
CA LEU A 123 9.70 -10.63 8.58
C LEU A 123 9.80 -11.85 7.67
N LYS A 124 9.83 -13.07 8.25
CA LYS A 124 9.87 -14.29 7.45
C LYS A 124 8.67 -14.44 6.52
N LYS A 125 7.46 -14.11 7.01
CA LYS A 125 6.24 -14.14 6.17
C LYS A 125 6.32 -13.12 5.04
N ILE A 126 6.78 -11.89 5.35
CA ILE A 126 7.02 -10.85 4.34
C ILE A 126 7.97 -11.37 3.26
N ALA A 127 9.10 -11.93 3.68
CA ALA A 127 10.10 -12.46 2.77
C ALA A 127 9.55 -13.61 1.91
N THR A 128 8.76 -14.53 2.48
CA THR A 128 8.13 -15.62 1.71
C THR A 128 7.13 -15.08 0.67
N ASP A 129 6.32 -14.08 1.03
CA ASP A 129 5.27 -13.56 0.14
C ASP A 129 5.81 -12.66 -0.97
N LEU A 130 6.86 -11.89 -0.67
CA LEU A 130 7.40 -10.84 -1.54
C LEU A 130 8.68 -11.27 -2.28
N ALA A 131 9.21 -12.46 -1.97
CA ALA A 131 10.36 -13.01 -2.68
C ALA A 131 10.10 -13.12 -4.18
N THR A 132 11.15 -12.88 -4.95
CA THR A 132 11.14 -13.06 -6.40
C THR A 132 12.23 -14.04 -6.78
N SER A 133 12.27 -14.46 -8.05
CA SER A 133 13.37 -15.28 -8.57
C SER A 133 14.74 -14.62 -8.44
N ARG A 134 14.79 -13.28 -8.38
CA ARG A 134 16.01 -12.46 -8.33
C ARG A 134 16.40 -12.06 -6.92
N MET A 135 15.42 -11.94 -6.03
CA MET A 135 15.63 -11.71 -4.60
C MET A 135 14.95 -12.83 -3.81
N PRO A 136 15.65 -13.96 -3.61
CA PRO A 136 15.11 -15.09 -2.89
C PRO A 136 14.79 -14.74 -1.44
N GLU A 137 13.89 -15.51 -0.81
CA GLU A 137 13.41 -15.29 0.56
C GLU A 137 14.52 -14.92 1.55
N LYS A 138 15.62 -15.69 1.60
CA LYS A 138 16.73 -15.43 2.54
C LYS A 138 17.44 -14.09 2.29
N GLU A 139 17.60 -13.70 1.03
CA GLU A 139 18.26 -12.44 0.68
C GLU A 139 17.36 -11.25 0.96
N LEU A 140 16.06 -11.38 0.66
CA LEU A 140 15.06 -10.36 0.98
C LEU A 140 14.93 -10.17 2.50
N GLU A 141 14.90 -11.27 3.26
CA GLU A 141 14.87 -11.25 4.72
C GLU A 141 16.05 -10.45 5.30
N GLU A 142 17.27 -10.75 4.87
CA GLU A 142 18.49 -10.07 5.34
C GLU A 142 18.54 -8.60 4.89
N PHE A 143 18.10 -8.32 3.66
CA PHE A 143 18.01 -6.96 3.12
C PHE A 143 17.09 -6.08 3.96
N ILE A 144 15.85 -6.54 4.21
CA ILE A 144 14.91 -5.81 5.07
C ILE A 144 15.54 -5.63 6.46
N LYS A 145 15.95 -6.73 7.11
CA LYS A 145 16.48 -6.72 8.48
C LYS A 145 17.70 -5.83 8.68
N THR A 146 18.55 -5.69 7.68
CA THR A 146 19.76 -4.86 7.78
C THR A 146 19.44 -3.39 7.59
N ASN A 147 18.56 -3.08 6.64
CA ASN A 147 18.31 -1.71 6.21
C ASN A 147 17.14 -1.02 6.93
N THR A 148 16.43 -1.73 7.83
CA THR A 148 15.37 -1.14 8.65
C THR A 148 15.75 -0.97 10.13
N ARG A 149 16.98 -1.34 10.56
CA ARG A 149 17.37 -1.28 11.99
C ARG A 149 17.41 0.12 12.58
N GLN A 150 17.63 1.12 11.75
CA GLN A 150 17.70 2.50 12.22
C GLN A 150 16.30 3.06 12.40
N LEU A 151 16.10 3.89 13.41
CA LEU A 151 14.80 4.52 13.64
C LEU A 151 14.37 5.32 12.39
N TYR A 152 13.12 5.13 11.98
CA TYR A 152 12.53 5.72 10.76
C TYR A 152 13.12 5.26 9.42
N SER A 153 14.07 4.32 9.42
CA SER A 153 14.51 3.67 8.18
C SER A 153 13.47 2.65 7.70
N PHE A 154 13.33 2.56 6.39
CA PHE A 154 12.46 1.60 5.71
C PHE A 154 13.11 1.15 4.42
N VAL A 155 12.70 -0.01 3.92
CA VAL A 155 13.01 -0.40 2.54
C VAL A 155 11.78 -0.18 1.67
N PHE A 156 12.03 0.19 0.42
CA PHE A 156 11.01 0.36 -0.60
C PHE A 156 11.20 -0.70 -1.68
N ILE A 157 10.11 -1.38 -2.02
CA ILE A 157 10.08 -2.35 -3.11
C ILE A 157 9.11 -1.83 -4.17
N ASP A 158 9.57 -1.69 -5.40
CA ASP A 158 8.76 -1.24 -6.53
C ASP A 158 8.83 -2.29 -7.65
N TYR A 159 7.75 -3.06 -7.80
CA TYR A 159 7.65 -4.07 -8.85
C TYR A 159 7.34 -3.49 -10.24
N THR A 160 7.12 -2.18 -10.35
CA THR A 160 6.89 -1.48 -11.63
C THR A 160 8.17 -0.87 -12.19
N ALA A 161 9.17 -0.64 -11.34
CA ALA A 161 10.45 -0.08 -11.72
C ALA A 161 11.33 -1.08 -12.49
N SER A 162 12.41 -0.57 -13.08
CA SER A 162 13.45 -1.43 -13.64
C SER A 162 14.12 -2.25 -12.53
N LEU A 163 14.82 -3.30 -12.95
CA LEU A 163 15.34 -4.32 -12.05
C LEU A 163 16.39 -3.80 -11.06
N ASP A 164 17.19 -2.83 -11.49
CA ASP A 164 18.20 -2.12 -10.72
C ASP A 164 17.59 -1.11 -9.74
N GLU A 165 16.33 -0.74 -9.94
CA GLU A 165 15.60 0.22 -9.10
C GLU A 165 14.49 -0.43 -8.26
N CYS A 166 14.28 -1.74 -8.41
CA CYS A 166 13.18 -2.48 -7.80
C CYS A 166 13.28 -2.54 -6.26
N PHE A 167 14.49 -2.61 -5.70
CA PHE A 167 14.72 -2.65 -4.26
C PHE A 167 15.51 -1.41 -3.84
N ARG A 168 15.05 -0.69 -2.81
CA ARG A 168 15.70 0.54 -2.35
C ARG A 168 15.71 0.64 -0.84
N VAL A 169 16.71 1.35 -0.30
CA VAL A 169 16.73 1.86 1.07
C VAL A 169 16.12 3.26 1.04
N GLY A 170 15.04 3.47 1.79
CA GLY A 170 14.17 4.63 1.59
C GLY A 170 13.64 4.69 0.15
N PHE A 171 13.40 5.89 -0.36
CA PHE A 171 12.91 6.08 -1.74
C PHE A 171 14.01 6.18 -2.80
N ASN A 172 15.25 6.50 -2.39
CA ASN A 172 16.28 6.99 -3.30
C ASN A 172 17.45 6.02 -3.50
N ASP A 173 17.80 5.23 -2.49
CA ASP A 173 19.06 4.48 -2.52
C ASP A 173 18.83 3.09 -3.08
N ALA A 174 19.06 2.92 -4.38
CA ALA A 174 18.92 1.65 -5.08
C ALA A 174 19.82 0.55 -4.48
N TYR A 175 19.26 -0.65 -4.30
CA TYR A 175 19.95 -1.85 -3.85
C TYR A 175 19.95 -2.88 -4.97
N VAL A 176 21.14 -3.30 -5.41
CA VAL A 176 21.30 -4.32 -6.44
C VAL A 176 21.50 -5.69 -5.77
N PRO A 177 20.55 -6.65 -5.93
CA PRO A 177 20.71 -8.00 -5.40
C PRO A 177 21.92 -8.71 -5.99
N LYS A 178 22.56 -9.58 -5.21
CA LYS A 178 23.80 -10.26 -5.62
C LYS A 178 23.61 -11.16 -6.85
N ASN A 179 22.38 -11.62 -7.08
CA ASN A 179 22.02 -12.49 -8.21
C ASN A 179 21.53 -11.72 -9.46
N ALA A 180 21.59 -10.39 -9.47
CA ALA A 180 21.10 -9.58 -10.59
C ALA A 180 21.94 -9.73 -11.88
N ASN A 181 23.15 -10.28 -11.80
CA ASN A 181 24.10 -10.42 -12.91
C ASN A 181 24.04 -11.77 -13.65
N VAL A 182 23.00 -12.57 -13.46
CA VAL A 182 22.82 -13.84 -14.19
C VAL A 182 21.76 -13.65 -15.27
N THR A 183 22.16 -12.99 -16.36
CA THR A 183 21.50 -13.04 -17.68
C THR A 183 22.53 -12.90 -18.77
#